data_AF-A0A7C5MZ51-F1
#
_entry.id   AF-A0A7C5MZ51-F1
#
_cell.length_a   1.000
_cell.length_b   1.000
_cell.length_c   1.000
_cell.angle_alpha   90.00
_cell.angle_beta   90.00
_cell.angle_gamma   90.00
#
_symmetry.space_group_name_H-M   'P 1'
#
loop_
_entity.id
_entity.type
_entity.pdbx_description
1 polymer ?
#
loop_
_entity_poly.entity_id
_entity_poly.type
_entity_poly.pdbx_seq_one_letter_code
_entity_poly.pdbx_strand_id
1 'polypeptide(L)' 'MVERCKDAGITILPSAGPVAEMFNGKKIASSTRARDLKEGQYPAAVYVPRADTVERFLAPQSTSATAPSRAPHAILI' A
#
# COMPACT_ATOMS: atom_id res chain seq x y z
N MET A 1 -14.19 6.55 29.45
CA MET A 1 -12.75 6.52 29.11
C MET A 1 -12.67 6.37 27.60
N VAL A 2 -12.45 7.46 26.87
CA VAL A 2 -12.38 7.44 25.40
C VAL A 2 -10.95 7.09 25.04
N GLU A 3 -10.69 5.86 24.61
CA GLU A 3 -9.41 5.55 23.99
C GLU A 3 -9.28 6.40 22.74
N ARG A 4 -8.34 7.35 22.78
CA ARG A 4 -7.95 8.10 21.59
C ARG A 4 -7.26 7.11 20.66
N CYS A 5 -7.72 7.01 19.41
CA CYS A 5 -7.00 6.35 18.34
C CYS A 5 -5.52 6.74 18.46
N LYS A 6 -4.65 5.77 18.74
CA LYS A 6 -3.21 6.03 18.88
C LYS A 6 -2.77 6.79 17.63
N ASP A 7 -2.11 7.94 17.84
CA ASP A 7 -1.36 8.60 16.79
C ASP A 7 -0.29 7.59 16.33
N ALA A 8 -0.58 6.86 15.26
CA ALA A 8 0.16 5.66 14.90
C ALA A 8 1.52 5.98 14.28
N GLY A 9 1.93 7.25 14.28
CA GLY A 9 3.17 7.71 13.65
C GLY A 9 3.19 7.35 12.17
N ILE A 10 2.07 7.61 11.46
CA ILE A 10 1.95 7.32 10.03
C ILE A 10 2.60 8.46 9.24
N THR A 11 3.62 8.12 8.48
CA THR A 11 4.28 9.02 7.54
C THR A 11 4.05 8.50 6.12
N ILE A 12 3.61 9.38 5.22
CA ILE A 12 3.44 9.07 3.79
C ILE A 12 4.29 10.06 2.99
N LEU A 13 5.25 9.54 2.23
CA LEU A 13 6.16 10.35 1.41
C LEU A 13 6.13 9.88 -0.05
N PRO A 14 6.48 10.74 -1.02
CA PRO A 14 6.83 10.26 -2.35
C PRO A 14 7.97 9.24 -2.26
N SER A 15 7.88 8.15 -3.02
CA SER A 15 8.99 7.21 -3.14
C SER A 15 10.20 7.92 -3.76
N ALA A 16 11.41 7.53 -3.32
CA ALA A 16 12.66 8.19 -3.71
C ALA A 16 12.98 8.10 -5.23
N GLY A 17 12.29 7.22 -5.95
CA GLY A 17 12.44 7.06 -7.39
C GLY A 17 11.34 6.18 -8.00
N PRO A 18 11.45 5.87 -9.30
CA PRO A 18 10.52 4.97 -9.96
C PRO A 18 10.51 3.59 -9.30
N VAL A 19 9.31 3.07 -9.06
CA VAL A 19 9.09 1.74 -8.50
C VAL A 19 8.57 0.82 -9.60
N ALA A 20 9.11 -0.38 -9.69
CA ALA A 20 8.59 -1.44 -10.53
C ALA A 20 8.44 -2.72 -9.71
N GLU A 21 7.27 -3.34 -9.79
CA GLU A 21 7.00 -4.61 -9.14
C GLU A 21 6.95 -5.75 -10.15
N MET A 22 7.61 -6.83 -9.79
CA MET A 22 7.74 -8.05 -10.58
C MET A 22 7.13 -9.20 -9.79
N PHE A 23 6.22 -9.94 -10.44
CA PHE A 23 5.64 -11.15 -9.89
C PHE A 23 5.83 -12.28 -10.88
N ASN A 24 6.48 -13.35 -10.45
CA ASN A 24 6.78 -14.53 -11.28
C ASN A 24 7.41 -14.16 -12.65
N GLY A 25 8.39 -13.25 -12.63
CA GLY A 25 9.09 -12.77 -13.83
C GLY A 25 8.30 -11.79 -14.71
N LYS A 26 7.06 -11.45 -14.34
CA LYS A 26 6.23 -10.48 -15.08
C LYS A 26 6.16 -9.16 -14.33
N LYS A 27 6.30 -8.05 -15.06
CA LYS A 27 6.08 -6.71 -14.52
C LYS A 27 4.58 -6.51 -14.31
N ILE A 28 4.16 -6.39 -13.05
CA ILE A 28 2.75 -6.21 -12.66
C ILE A 28 2.42 -4.76 -12.33
N ALA A 29 3.42 -3.93 -12.02
CA ALA A 29 3.24 -2.50 -11.78
C ALA A 29 4.52 -1.71 -12.11
N SER A 30 4.36 -0.45 -12.52
CA SER A 30 5.49 0.47 -12.73
C SER A 30 5.02 1.91 -12.57
N SER A 31 5.53 2.62 -11.57
CA SER A 31 5.05 3.96 -11.23
C SER A 31 6.19 4.91 -10.88
N THR A 32 6.05 6.16 -11.32
CA THR A 32 6.84 7.31 -10.85
C THR A 32 6.12 8.11 -9.75
N ARG A 33 4.93 7.66 -9.35
CA ARG A 33 4.02 8.31 -8.40
C ARG A 33 3.78 7.46 -7.15
N ALA A 34 4.61 6.44 -6.96
CA ALA A 34 4.57 5.58 -5.79
C ALA A 34 4.81 6.38 -4.50
N ARG A 35 4.26 5.88 -3.39
CA ARG A 35 4.37 6.50 -2.07
C ARG A 35 4.90 5.50 -1.07
N ASP A 36 5.83 5.93 -0.24
CA ASP A 36 6.32 5.13 0.88
C ASP A 36 5.50 5.47 2.12
N LEU A 37 4.91 4.44 2.74
CA LEU A 37 4.16 4.53 3.98
C LEU A 37 4.98 3.90 5.10
N LYS A 38 5.24 4.66 6.16
CA LYS A 38 5.89 4.18 7.38
C LYS A 38 4.91 4.34 8.54
N GLU A 39 4.63 3.25 9.25
CA GLU A 39 3.79 3.26 10.44
C GLU A 39 4.65 2.88 11.66
N GLY A 40 4.96 3.86 12.51
CA GLY A 40 5.76 3.65 13.72
C GLY A 40 7.06 2.89 13.45
N GLN A 41 7.19 1.70 14.03
CA GLN A 41 8.37 0.83 13.89
C GLN A 41 8.22 -0.25 12.81
N TYR A 42 7.06 -0.39 12.16
CA TYR A 42 6.86 -1.39 11.11
C TYR A 42 7.73 -1.09 9.88
N PRO A 43 8.14 -2.11 9.10
CA PRO A 43 8.77 -1.90 7.82
C PRO A 43 7.93 -0.96 6.93
N ALA A 44 8.60 -0.13 6.13
CA ALA A 44 7.88 0.74 5.21
C ALA A 44 7.18 -0.11 4.14
N ALA A 45 5.95 0.27 3.80
CA ALA A 45 5.19 -0.29 2.70
C ALA A 45 5.21 0.66 1.51
N VAL A 46 5.23 0.14 0.29
CA VAL A 46 5.15 0.95 -0.93
C VAL A 46 3.74 0.88 -1.49
N TYR A 47 3.12 2.04 -1.70
CA TYR A 47 1.84 2.18 -2.39
C TYR A 47 2.07 2.56 -3.84
N VAL A 48 1.65 1.67 -4.73
CA VAL A 48 1.59 1.95 -6.17
C VAL A 48 0.15 2.33 -6.55
N PRO A 49 -0.07 3.47 -7.22
CA PRO A 49 -1.39 3.83 -7.72
C PRO A 49 -1.95 2.75 -8.65
N ARG A 50 -3.23 2.40 -8.50
CA ARG A 50 -3.89 1.39 -9.36
C ARG A 50 -3.83 1.72 -10.86
N ALA A 51 -3.80 3.00 -11.22
CA ALA A 51 -3.64 3.41 -12.62
C ALA A 51 -2.28 2.99 -13.23
N ASP A 52 -1.29 2.69 -12.38
CA ASP A 52 0.07 2.30 -12.78
C ASP A 52 0.29 0.78 -12.61
N THR A 53 -0.78 0.02 -12.33
CA THR A 53 -0.77 -1.45 -12.25
C THR A 53 -1.40 -2.07 -13.50
N VAL A 54 -0.97 -3.29 -13.82
CA VAL A 54 -1.48 -4.04 -14.97
C VAL A 54 -2.70 -4.85 -14.54
N GLU A 55 -3.89 -4.27 -14.67
CA GLU A 55 -5.14 -4.80 -14.10
C GLU A 55 -5.47 -6.26 -14.46
N ARG A 56 -5.04 -6.75 -15.63
CA ARG A 56 -5.28 -8.16 -16.04
C ARG A 56 -4.62 -9.20 -15.11
N PHE A 57 -3.68 -8.77 -14.28
CA PHE A 57 -3.03 -9.64 -13.29
C PHE A 57 -3.68 -9.56 -11.91
N LEU A 58 -4.65 -8.65 -11.71
CA LEU A 58 -5.32 -8.41 -10.44
C LEU A 58 -6.70 -9.07 -10.46
N ALA A 59 -7.09 -9.65 -9.33
CA ALA A 59 -8.43 -10.20 -9.16
C ALA A 59 -9.02 -9.73 -7.82
N PRO A 60 -10.25 -9.18 -7.81
CA PRO A 60 -10.84 -8.73 -6.56
C PRO A 60 -11.01 -9.93 -5.61
N GLN A 61 -10.48 -9.79 -4.40
CA GLN A 61 -10.68 -10.74 -3.32
C GLN A 61 -11.64 -10.15 -2.28
N SER A 62 -12.55 -10.97 -1.74
CA SER A 62 -13.56 -10.55 -0.76
C SER A 62 -13.04 -10.48 0.68
N THR A 63 -11.76 -10.78 0.90
CA THR A 63 -11.16 -10.80 2.24
C THR A 63 -10.78 -9.38 2.66
N SER A 64 -11.39 -8.87 3.74
CA SER A 64 -11.01 -7.60 4.35
C SER A 64 -10.39 -7.85 5.73
N ALA A 65 -9.23 -7.24 5.99
CA ALA A 65 -8.66 -7.17 7.34
C ALA A 65 -8.71 -5.72 7.83
N THR A 66 -9.19 -5.51 9.05
CA THR A 66 -9.25 -4.18 9.67
C THR A 66 -7.95 -3.93 10.43
N ALA A 67 -7.20 -2.90 10.04
CA ALA A 67 -6.07 -2.40 10.82
C ALA A 67 -6.55 -1.24 11.73
N PRO A 68 -6.15 -1.16 13.01
CA PRO A 68 -6.71 -0.18 13.96
C PRO A 68 -6.50 1.29 13.56
N SER A 69 -5.43 1.58 12.83
CA SER A 69 -5.02 2.92 12.39
C SER A 69 -5.39 3.24 10.94
N ARG A 70 -5.94 2.26 10.21
CA ARG A 70 -6.18 2.34 8.77
C ARG A 70 -7.66 2.04 8.49
N ALA A 71 -8.37 3.01 7.90
CA ALA A 71 -9.70 2.76 7.34
C ALA A 71 -9.65 1.58 6.36
N PRO A 72 -10.75 0.82 6.14
CA PRO A 72 -10.70 -0.44 5.42
C PRO A 72 -10.12 -0.24 4.01
N HIS A 73 -8.90 -0.73 3.81
CA HIS A 73 -8.32 -0.87 2.48
C HIS A 73 -8.49 -2.32 2.08
N ALA A 74 -9.30 -2.54 1.04
CA ALA A 74 -9.21 -3.75 0.25
C ALA A 74 -7.74 -3.92 -0.17
N ILE A 75 -7.09 -4.95 0.37
CA ILE A 75 -5.79 -5.40 -0.11
C ILE A 75 -6.07 -5.98 -1.50
N LEU A 76 -5.82 -5.19 -2.54
CA LEU A 76 -5.88 -5.65 -3.92
C LEU A 76 -4.57 -6.36 -4.22
N ILE A 77 -4.66 -7.66 -4.52
CA ILE A 77 -3.64 -8.41 -5.28
C ILE A 77 -4.16 -8.67 -6.68
#